data_AF-A0A520A238-F1
#
_entry.id   AF-A0A520A238-F1
#
_cell.length_a   1.000
_cell.length_b   1.000
_cell.length_c   1.000
_cell.angle_alpha   90.00
_cell.angle_beta   90.00
_cell.angle_gamma   90.00
#
_symmetry.space_group_name_H-M   'P 1'
#
loop_
_entity.id
_entity.type
_entity.pdbx_description
1 polymer ?
#
loop_
_entity_poly.entity_id
_entity_poly.type
_entity_poly.pdbx_seq_one_letter_code
_entity_poly.pdbx_strand_id
1 'polypeptide(L)'
;MKCCIDLVSHADDTHLRLQKDGTWVRCPQPYRLLPGDYTSTDRKEIIDFQKSDRPIMLDGHHRLVFPTGKYHTDEDMDLYYDLYGFHDTFPSNPSKQQLDALFAGPRSSEQRALVLKTDGLFYLVDEEILYTLENDPELVVMFNMPEGNADYAAPVPFSKWTEDPLLPYYILGVDYWLLQLLIKRLHRFSNRGTEFVDVDDLLEALIRLRDLERNWECFH
;
A
#
# COMPACT_ATOMS: atom_id res chain seq x y z
N MET A 1 0.64 -8.53 11.47
CA MET A 1 -0.50 -7.74 10.95
C MET A 1 -1.52 -8.71 10.42
N LYS A 2 -2.80 -8.51 10.73
CA LYS A 2 -3.91 -9.24 10.11
C LYS A 2 -4.45 -8.43 8.95
N CYS A 3 -4.76 -9.07 7.84
CA CYS A 3 -5.39 -8.43 6.70
C CYS A 3 -6.82 -8.92 6.53
N CYS A 4 -7.69 -8.04 6.09
CA CYS A 4 -8.99 -8.40 5.53
C CYS A 4 -9.05 -8.01 4.05
N ILE A 5 -10.04 -8.58 3.37
CA ILE A 5 -10.26 -8.41 1.94
C ILE A 5 -11.61 -7.72 1.76
N ASP A 6 -11.58 -6.63 1.01
CA ASP A 6 -12.74 -5.82 0.68
C ASP A 6 -12.95 -5.84 -0.83
N LEU A 7 -14.21 -5.66 -1.25
CA LEU A 7 -14.56 -5.33 -2.61
C LEU A 7 -15.12 -3.92 -2.65
N VAL A 8 -14.60 -3.12 -3.57
CA VAL A 8 -15.00 -1.73 -3.73
C VAL A 8 -15.56 -1.48 -5.13
N SER A 9 -16.62 -0.68 -5.22
CA SER A 9 -17.07 -0.12 -6.50
C SER A 9 -16.65 1.35 -6.57
N HIS A 10 -16.13 1.77 -7.73
CA HIS A 10 -15.78 3.18 -7.97
C HIS A 10 -16.99 4.03 -8.38
N ALA A 11 -18.10 3.42 -8.80
CA ALA A 11 -19.29 4.12 -9.27
C ALA A 11 -20.21 4.58 -8.12
N ASP A 12 -20.38 3.74 -7.09
CA ASP A 12 -21.41 3.94 -6.05
C ASP A 12 -20.87 3.94 -4.60
N ASP A 13 -19.54 3.98 -4.43
CA ASP A 13 -18.84 3.91 -3.12
C ASP A 13 -19.29 2.71 -2.27
N THR A 14 -19.68 1.61 -2.92
CA THR A 14 -19.97 0.35 -2.24
C THR A 14 -18.69 -0.26 -1.70
N HIS A 15 -18.69 -0.63 -0.42
CA HIS A 15 -17.66 -1.44 0.23
C HIS A 15 -18.28 -2.73 0.74
N LEU A 16 -17.72 -3.88 0.38
CA LEU A 16 -18.12 -5.20 0.87
C LEU A 16 -16.95 -5.87 1.57
N ARG A 17 -17.17 -6.45 2.74
CA ARG A 17 -16.16 -7.15 3.54
C ARG A 17 -16.39 -8.65 3.48
N LEU A 18 -15.34 -9.42 3.21
CA LEU A 18 -15.37 -10.88 3.29
C LEU A 18 -15.61 -11.32 4.74
N GLN A 19 -16.59 -12.19 4.95
CA GLN A 19 -16.92 -12.77 6.25
C GLN A 19 -16.29 -14.17 6.41
N LYS A 20 -16.14 -14.64 7.66
CA LYS A 20 -15.56 -15.95 7.99
C LYS A 20 -16.27 -17.15 7.35
N ASP A 21 -17.54 -17.01 7.01
CA ASP A 21 -18.34 -18.04 6.32
C ASP A 21 -18.18 -18.00 4.79
N GLY A 22 -17.36 -17.08 4.27
CA GLY A 22 -17.09 -16.90 2.85
C GLY A 22 -18.08 -15.98 2.12
N THR A 23 -19.04 -15.38 2.83
CA THR A 23 -20.00 -14.44 2.26
C THR A 23 -19.45 -13.01 2.21
N TRP A 24 -20.04 -12.17 1.36
CA TRP A 24 -19.72 -10.74 1.25
C TRP A 24 -20.84 -9.91 1.86
N VAL A 25 -20.51 -8.97 2.75
CA VAL A 25 -21.48 -8.12 3.45
C VAL A 25 -21.08 -6.66 3.32
N ARG A 26 -22.07 -5.76 3.18
CA ARG A 26 -21.82 -4.30 3.15
C ARG A 26 -21.05 -3.85 4.40
N CYS A 27 -19.98 -3.10 4.18
CA CYS A 27 -19.07 -2.63 5.21
C CYS A 27 -18.98 -1.10 5.20
N PRO A 28 -19.78 -0.39 6.03
CA PRO A 28 -19.72 1.07 6.08
C PRO A 28 -18.47 1.62 6.79
N GLN A 29 -17.69 0.77 7.45
CA GLN A 29 -16.51 1.14 8.24
C GLN A 29 -15.33 0.22 7.93
N PRO A 30 -14.73 0.30 6.72
CA PRO A 30 -13.67 -0.63 6.31
C PRO A 30 -12.39 -0.50 7.16
N TYR A 31 -12.21 0.64 7.83
CA TYR A 31 -11.11 0.91 8.76
C TYR A 31 -11.26 0.23 10.14
N ARG A 32 -12.30 -0.59 10.37
CA ARG A 32 -12.52 -1.34 11.62
C ARG A 32 -12.68 -2.84 11.32
N LEU A 33 -12.33 -3.68 12.31
CA LEU A 33 -12.61 -5.11 12.28
C LEU A 33 -13.86 -5.42 13.12
N LEU A 34 -14.77 -6.20 12.54
CA LEU A 34 -15.93 -6.74 13.24
C LEU A 34 -15.72 -8.24 13.55
N PRO A 35 -16.40 -8.81 14.57
CA PRO A 35 -16.20 -10.22 14.95
C PRO A 35 -16.44 -11.25 13.84
N GLY A 36 -17.27 -10.92 12.84
CA GLY A 36 -17.59 -11.77 11.69
C GLY A 36 -16.58 -11.69 10.54
N ASP A 37 -15.71 -10.68 10.55
CA ASP A 37 -14.81 -10.41 9.44
C ASP A 37 -13.79 -11.53 9.27
N TYR A 38 -13.60 -11.93 8.02
CA TYR A 38 -12.49 -12.78 7.64
C TYR A 38 -11.18 -12.00 7.77
N THR A 39 -10.21 -12.59 8.45
CA THR A 39 -8.85 -12.04 8.55
C THR A 39 -7.83 -13.15 8.37
N SER A 40 -6.75 -12.87 7.66
CA SER A 40 -5.60 -13.78 7.56
C SER A 40 -4.28 -13.04 7.75
N THR A 41 -3.25 -13.76 8.19
CA THR A 41 -1.85 -13.30 8.17
C THR A 41 -1.04 -14.01 7.09
N ASP A 42 -1.64 -14.94 6.34
CA ASP A 42 -0.99 -15.69 5.27
C ASP A 42 -1.06 -14.88 3.97
N ARG A 43 0.10 -14.38 3.53
CA ARG A 43 0.25 -13.64 2.27
C ARG A 43 -0.26 -14.43 1.07
N LYS A 44 0.06 -15.72 0.99
CA LYS A 44 -0.31 -16.55 -0.16
C LYS A 44 -1.82 -16.72 -0.22
N GLU A 45 -2.46 -16.95 0.93
CA GLU A 45 -3.91 -17.07 1.00
C GLU A 45 -4.62 -15.80 0.50
N ILE A 46 -4.16 -14.61 0.94
CA ILE A 46 -4.73 -13.32 0.52
C ILE A 46 -4.55 -13.08 -0.98
N ILE A 47 -3.38 -13.40 -1.53
CA ILE A 47 -3.13 -13.32 -2.98
C ILE A 47 -4.04 -14.30 -3.72
N ASP A 48 -4.05 -15.59 -3.33
CA ASP A 48 -4.85 -16.63 -3.97
C ASP A 48 -6.38 -16.34 -3.93
N PHE A 49 -6.87 -15.45 -3.06
CA PHE A 49 -8.25 -14.98 -3.05
C PHE A 49 -8.60 -14.00 -4.18
N GLN A 50 -7.63 -13.24 -4.70
CA GLN A 50 -7.82 -12.11 -5.61
C GLN A 50 -7.96 -12.52 -7.09
N LYS A 51 -8.76 -13.55 -7.34
CA LYS A 51 -8.99 -14.08 -8.69
C LYS A 51 -9.91 -13.16 -9.50
N SER A 52 -9.54 -12.90 -10.76
CA SER A 52 -10.38 -12.17 -11.71
C SER A 52 -11.68 -12.91 -12.02
N ASP A 53 -12.69 -12.15 -12.41
CA ASP A 53 -13.97 -12.60 -12.98
C ASP A 53 -14.78 -13.52 -12.05
N ARG A 54 -14.54 -13.45 -10.73
CA ARG A 54 -15.36 -14.15 -9.75
C ARG A 54 -16.73 -13.48 -9.70
N PRO A 55 -17.83 -14.16 -10.09
CA PRO A 55 -19.16 -13.56 -9.97
C PRO A 55 -19.59 -13.55 -8.51
N ILE A 56 -20.09 -12.42 -8.05
CA ILE A 56 -20.77 -12.32 -6.75
C ILE A 56 -22.20 -11.83 -6.95
N MET A 57 -23.08 -12.16 -6.00
CA MET A 57 -24.45 -11.67 -5.98
C MET A 57 -24.54 -10.47 -5.03
N LEU A 58 -24.89 -9.30 -5.55
CA LEU A 58 -25.13 -8.10 -4.75
C LEU A 58 -26.46 -7.47 -5.16
N ASP A 59 -27.35 -7.27 -4.18
CA ASP A 59 -28.68 -6.69 -4.38
C ASP A 59 -29.51 -7.38 -5.49
N GLY A 60 -29.31 -8.68 -5.68
CA GLY A 60 -30.00 -9.48 -6.72
C GLY A 60 -29.36 -9.39 -8.11
N HIS A 61 -28.23 -8.71 -8.26
CA HIS A 61 -27.47 -8.60 -9.50
C HIS A 61 -26.15 -9.38 -9.41
N HIS A 62 -25.79 -10.06 -10.50
CA HIS A 62 -24.44 -10.60 -10.66
C HIS A 62 -23.46 -9.48 -10.99
N ARG A 63 -22.46 -9.28 -10.13
CA ARG A 63 -21.34 -8.37 -10.38
C ARG A 63 -20.06 -9.16 -10.59
N LEU A 64 -19.17 -8.64 -11.43
CA LEU A 64 -17.85 -9.23 -11.67
C LEU A 64 -16.82 -8.55 -10.79
N VAL A 65 -15.85 -9.33 -10.33
CA VAL A 65 -14.76 -8.84 -9.49
C VAL A 65 -13.45 -8.89 -10.26
N PHE A 66 -12.76 -7.77 -10.35
CA PHE A 66 -11.47 -7.63 -10.99
C PHE A 66 -10.35 -7.45 -9.94
N PRO A 67 -9.13 -7.92 -10.23
CA PRO A 67 -7.98 -7.75 -9.34
C PRO A 67 -7.64 -6.27 -9.09
N THR A 68 -7.76 -5.43 -10.13
CA THR A 68 -7.39 -4.02 -10.08
C THR A 68 -8.32 -3.15 -10.95
N GLY A 69 -8.38 -1.86 -10.62
CA GLY A 69 -9.20 -0.83 -11.29
C GLY A 69 -8.86 -0.51 -12.76
N LYS A 70 -8.06 -1.34 -13.46
CA LYS A 70 -7.65 -1.10 -14.86
C LYS A 70 -8.55 -1.76 -15.90
N TYR A 71 -9.45 -2.64 -15.47
CA TYR A 71 -10.39 -3.33 -16.35
C TYR A 71 -11.70 -2.53 -16.35
N HIS A 72 -11.97 -1.82 -17.45
CA HIS A 72 -13.15 -0.98 -17.64
C HIS A 72 -14.04 -1.61 -18.69
N THR A 73 -14.82 -2.61 -18.30
CA THR A 73 -15.86 -3.18 -19.18
C THR A 73 -17.20 -2.53 -18.92
N ASP A 74 -17.58 -2.29 -17.66
CA ASP A 74 -18.82 -1.62 -17.24
C ASP A 74 -18.70 -1.11 -15.79
N GLU A 75 -18.32 0.16 -15.60
CA GLU A 75 -17.94 0.72 -14.28
C GLU A 75 -19.04 0.58 -13.20
N ASP A 76 -20.31 0.50 -13.59
CA ASP A 76 -21.44 0.35 -12.67
C ASP A 76 -21.55 -1.09 -12.13
N MET A 77 -21.00 -2.07 -12.84
CA MET A 77 -21.09 -3.51 -12.53
C MET A 77 -19.77 -4.10 -12.00
N ASP A 78 -18.68 -3.34 -12.12
CA ASP A 78 -17.34 -3.77 -11.79
C ASP A 78 -17.03 -3.53 -10.29
N LEU A 79 -16.47 -4.56 -9.65
CA LEU A 79 -15.95 -4.51 -8.28
C LEU A 79 -14.45 -4.79 -8.31
N TYR A 80 -13.70 -4.19 -7.38
CA TYR A 80 -12.26 -4.34 -7.30
C TYR A 80 -11.83 -4.78 -5.91
N TYR A 81 -10.81 -5.63 -5.83
CA TYR A 81 -10.23 -5.97 -4.53
C TYR A 81 -9.52 -4.74 -3.94
N ASP A 82 -9.70 -4.57 -2.63
CA ASP A 82 -8.97 -3.64 -1.78
C ASP A 82 -8.58 -4.39 -0.50
N LEU A 83 -7.45 -4.07 0.09
CA LEU A 83 -6.96 -4.75 1.29
C LEU A 83 -6.83 -3.78 2.45
N TYR A 84 -7.11 -4.25 3.66
CA TYR A 84 -6.92 -3.47 4.88
C TYR A 84 -6.10 -4.26 5.89
N GLY A 85 -5.07 -3.63 6.45
CA GLY A 85 -4.11 -4.19 7.38
C GLY A 85 -4.25 -3.64 8.79
N PHE A 86 -4.33 -4.53 9.78
CA PHE A 86 -4.54 -4.24 11.18
C PHE A 86 -3.36 -4.79 11.99
N HIS A 87 -2.62 -3.89 12.64
CA HIS A 87 -1.47 -4.25 13.48
C HIS A 87 -1.92 -4.35 14.93
N ASP A 88 -1.68 -5.49 15.58
CA ASP A 88 -2.00 -5.65 17.01
C ASP A 88 -1.14 -4.68 17.87
N THR A 89 0.12 -4.43 17.47
CA THR A 89 1.04 -3.47 18.11
C THR A 89 1.46 -2.38 17.14
N PHE A 90 1.86 -1.21 17.65
CA PHE A 90 2.37 -0.13 16.79
C PHE A 90 3.62 -0.62 16.03
N PRO A 91 3.62 -0.60 14.69
CA PRO A 91 4.76 -1.03 13.89
C PRO A 91 5.88 0.01 13.87
N SER A 92 7.10 -0.42 13.53
CA SER A 92 8.26 0.48 13.40
C SER A 92 8.02 1.56 12.33
N ASN A 93 8.45 2.79 12.59
CA ASN A 93 8.35 3.87 11.60
C ASN A 93 9.41 3.74 10.49
N PRO A 94 9.12 4.25 9.27
CA PRO A 94 10.10 4.37 8.20
C PRO A 94 11.34 5.13 8.62
N SER A 95 12.50 4.57 8.25
CA SER A 95 13.82 5.13 8.60
C SER A 95 14.52 5.68 7.37
N LYS A 96 14.85 6.98 7.39
CA LYS A 96 15.67 7.62 6.35
C LYS A 96 17.04 6.97 6.26
N GLN A 97 17.64 6.60 7.39
CA GLN A 97 18.93 5.91 7.41
C GLN A 97 18.85 4.54 6.71
N GLN A 98 17.74 3.82 6.88
CA GLN A 98 17.54 2.53 6.21
C GLN A 98 17.33 2.72 4.70
N LEU A 99 16.59 3.75 4.29
CA LEU A 99 16.47 4.15 2.89
C LEU A 99 17.84 4.50 2.28
N ASP A 100 18.64 5.33 2.96
CA ASP A 100 19.98 5.71 2.50
C ASP A 100 20.90 4.49 2.32
N ALA A 101 20.81 3.53 3.25
CA ALA A 101 21.58 2.29 3.19
C ALA A 101 21.21 1.40 1.99
N LEU A 102 19.93 1.37 1.56
CA LEU A 102 19.51 0.62 0.37
C LEU A 102 20.21 1.12 -0.90
N PHE A 103 20.40 2.45 -0.99
CA PHE A 103 21.03 3.08 -2.15
C PHE A 103 22.56 3.21 -2.04
N ALA A 104 23.14 2.89 -0.88
CA ALA A 104 24.59 2.81 -0.69
C ALA A 104 25.20 1.47 -1.14
N GLY A 105 24.36 0.46 -1.42
CA GLY A 105 24.77 -0.89 -1.77
C GLY A 105 25.37 -1.05 -3.19
N PRO A 106 25.91 -2.25 -3.50
CA PRO A 106 26.40 -2.59 -4.83
C PRO A 106 25.26 -2.54 -5.84
N ARG A 107 25.58 -2.02 -7.03
CA ARG A 107 24.60 -1.79 -8.09
C ARG A 107 24.13 -3.09 -8.72
N SER A 108 22.84 -3.16 -9.02
CA SER A 108 22.29 -4.13 -9.96
C SER A 108 22.04 -3.46 -11.30
N SER A 109 22.23 -4.20 -12.40
CA SER A 109 21.79 -3.81 -13.74
C SER A 109 20.30 -4.05 -13.97
N GLU A 110 19.61 -4.65 -13.00
CA GLU A 110 18.18 -4.96 -13.05
C GLU A 110 17.33 -3.73 -12.70
N GLN A 111 16.21 -3.58 -13.41
CA GLN A 111 15.19 -2.60 -13.06
C GLN A 111 14.51 -3.02 -11.75
N ARG A 112 14.56 -2.14 -10.76
CA ARG A 112 13.96 -2.33 -9.45
C ARG A 112 13.08 -1.15 -9.09
N ALA A 113 11.93 -1.42 -8.48
CA ALA A 113 11.13 -0.39 -7.85
C ALA A 113 11.47 -0.26 -6.37
N LEU A 114 11.33 0.96 -5.87
CA LEU A 114 11.32 1.24 -4.45
C LEU A 114 9.91 0.98 -3.91
N VAL A 115 9.82 0.23 -2.82
CA VAL A 115 8.57 -0.01 -2.09
C VAL A 115 8.76 0.25 -0.61
N LEU A 116 7.69 0.67 0.06
CA LEU A 116 7.58 0.63 1.52
C LEU A 116 6.66 -0.52 1.91
N LYS A 117 7.11 -1.36 2.84
CA LYS A 117 6.35 -2.52 3.33
C LYS A 117 5.64 -2.24 4.66
N THR A 118 4.73 -3.15 5.02
CA THR A 118 3.93 -3.11 6.26
C THR A 118 4.76 -3.31 7.54
N ASP A 119 6.05 -3.62 7.45
CA ASP A 119 6.97 -3.61 8.59
C ASP A 119 7.63 -2.24 8.81
N GLY A 120 7.30 -1.25 7.97
CA GLY A 120 7.84 0.10 8.01
C GLY A 120 9.21 0.22 7.35
N LEU A 121 9.69 -0.80 6.63
CA LEU A 121 10.99 -0.77 5.97
C LEU A 121 10.85 -0.58 4.46
N PHE A 122 11.82 0.16 3.89
CA PHE A 122 11.94 0.30 2.45
C PHE A 122 12.63 -0.92 1.84
N TYR A 123 12.27 -1.27 0.62
CA TYR A 123 12.88 -2.37 -0.14
C TYR A 123 13.02 -1.98 -1.60
N LEU A 124 14.02 -2.57 -2.26
CA LEU A 124 14.11 -2.61 -3.71
C LEU A 124 13.61 -3.99 -4.16
N VAL A 125 12.58 -4.01 -5.00
CA VAL A 125 11.98 -5.23 -5.55
C VAL A 125 12.04 -5.20 -7.07
N ASP A 126 12.18 -6.37 -7.69
CA ASP A 126 12.28 -6.46 -9.15
C ASP A 126 10.97 -6.02 -9.79
N GLU A 127 11.06 -5.21 -10.85
CA GLU A 127 9.88 -4.61 -11.49
C GLU A 127 8.95 -5.67 -12.09
N GLU A 128 9.50 -6.78 -12.58
CA GLU A 128 8.73 -7.92 -13.11
C GLU A 128 7.76 -8.52 -12.07
N ILE A 129 8.14 -8.50 -10.79
CA ILE A 129 7.27 -8.97 -9.71
C ILE A 129 6.03 -8.07 -9.64
N LEU A 130 6.19 -6.77 -9.83
CA LEU A 130 5.14 -5.75 -9.66
C LEU A 130 4.03 -5.86 -10.69
N TYR A 131 4.34 -6.26 -11.93
CA TYR A 131 3.32 -6.53 -12.96
C TYR A 131 2.45 -7.75 -12.65
N THR A 132 2.90 -8.60 -11.72
CA THR A 132 2.14 -9.78 -11.25
C THR A 132 1.50 -9.58 -9.88
N LEU A 133 1.76 -8.46 -9.20
CA LEU A 133 1.17 -8.20 -7.90
C LEU A 133 -0.29 -7.75 -8.09
N GLU A 134 -1.20 -8.72 -8.02
CA GLU A 134 -2.45 -8.57 -7.25
C GLU A 134 -2.13 -7.83 -5.93
N ASN A 135 -3.08 -7.12 -5.32
CA ASN A 135 -2.81 -6.31 -4.13
C ASN A 135 -2.03 -7.15 -3.08
N ASP A 136 -0.71 -6.96 -2.95
CA ASP A 136 0.18 -7.76 -2.11
C ASP A 136 0.14 -7.32 -0.64
N PRO A 137 -0.45 -8.08 0.30
CA PRO A 137 -0.71 -7.61 1.67
C PRO A 137 0.50 -7.12 2.47
N GLU A 138 1.74 -7.31 2.01
CA GLU A 138 2.95 -6.73 2.62
C GLU A 138 3.30 -5.31 2.16
N LEU A 139 2.70 -4.80 1.08
CA LEU A 139 3.03 -3.49 0.54
C LEU A 139 2.18 -2.38 1.18
N VAL A 140 2.78 -1.20 1.35
CA VAL A 140 2.07 0.04 1.72
C VAL A 140 2.02 0.96 0.51
N VAL A 141 3.19 1.29 -0.03
CA VAL A 141 3.32 2.13 -1.23
C VAL A 141 4.41 1.61 -2.14
N MET A 142 4.12 1.68 -3.44
CA MET A 142 5.09 1.51 -4.51
C MET A 142 5.37 2.85 -5.16
N PHE A 143 6.64 3.19 -5.29
CA PHE A 143 7.09 4.43 -5.91
C PHE A 143 7.44 4.19 -7.37
N ASN A 144 6.86 4.99 -8.26
CA ASN A 144 7.35 5.05 -9.63
C ASN A 144 8.70 5.79 -9.64
N MET A 145 9.79 5.04 -9.77
CA MET A 145 11.12 5.62 -9.96
C MET A 145 11.22 6.06 -11.43
N PRO A 146 11.63 7.31 -11.74
CA PRO A 146 11.74 7.75 -13.13
C PRO A 146 12.56 6.79 -14.00
N GLU A 147 12.11 6.52 -15.23
CA GLU A 147 12.72 5.60 -16.22
C GLU A 147 14.18 5.96 -16.64
N GLY A 148 14.82 6.93 -15.99
CA GLY A 148 16.20 7.37 -16.23
C GLY A 148 17.27 6.70 -15.36
N ASN A 149 16.95 5.71 -14.53
CA ASN A 149 17.92 5.10 -13.61
C ASN A 149 18.94 4.13 -14.22
N ALA A 150 19.19 4.24 -15.53
CA ALA A 150 20.51 3.92 -16.06
C ALA A 150 21.62 4.80 -15.42
N ASP A 151 21.28 5.98 -14.87
CA ASP A 151 22.25 6.87 -14.20
C ASP A 151 22.34 6.71 -12.66
N TYR A 152 21.42 5.99 -12.00
CA TYR A 152 21.68 5.45 -10.65
C TYR A 152 22.49 4.15 -10.70
N ALA A 153 22.66 3.58 -11.90
CA ALA A 153 23.68 2.57 -12.18
C ALA A 153 25.11 3.19 -12.29
N ALA A 154 25.25 4.51 -12.17
CA ALA A 154 26.51 5.22 -11.97
C ALA A 154 26.59 5.76 -10.54
N PRO A 155 27.78 5.91 -9.91
CA PRO A 155 27.88 6.64 -8.67
C PRO A 155 27.78 8.06 -9.15
N VAL A 156 26.58 8.63 -9.22
CA VAL A 156 26.53 10.07 -9.19
C VAL A 156 27.09 10.39 -7.82
N PRO A 157 28.31 10.96 -7.71
CA PRO A 157 28.81 11.29 -6.40
C PRO A 157 27.77 12.21 -5.77
N PHE A 158 27.34 11.90 -4.55
CA PHE A 158 26.39 12.70 -3.76
C PHE A 158 26.71 14.20 -3.79
N SER A 159 27.95 14.58 -4.13
CA SER A 159 28.43 15.94 -4.37
C SER A 159 27.85 16.70 -5.57
N LYS A 160 27.04 16.08 -6.44
CA LYS A 160 26.37 16.78 -7.57
C LYS A 160 24.93 17.19 -7.30
N TRP A 161 24.31 16.70 -6.23
CA TRP A 161 22.97 17.12 -5.83
C TRP A 161 23.13 18.19 -4.75
N THR A 162 22.57 19.38 -4.98
CA THR A 162 22.52 20.44 -3.97
C THR A 162 21.54 20.13 -2.83
N GLU A 163 20.66 19.14 -3.04
CA GLU A 163 19.59 18.70 -2.14
C GLU A 163 19.58 17.16 -2.03
N ASP A 164 19.12 16.61 -0.91
CA ASP A 164 19.06 15.16 -0.67
C ASP A 164 18.06 14.48 -1.63
N PRO A 165 18.50 13.69 -2.63
CA PRO A 165 17.62 13.15 -3.65
C PRO A 165 16.64 12.09 -3.12
N LEU A 166 16.91 11.51 -1.95
CA LEU A 166 16.06 10.49 -1.34
C LEU A 166 15.02 11.08 -0.39
N LEU A 167 15.13 12.36 -0.07
CA LEU A 167 14.21 13.05 0.84
C LEU A 167 12.75 13.01 0.35
N PRO A 168 12.42 13.27 -0.93
CA PRO A 168 11.03 13.19 -1.40
C PRO A 168 10.38 11.81 -1.18
N TYR A 169 11.11 10.73 -1.46
CA TYR A 169 10.64 9.36 -1.25
C TYR A 169 10.40 9.06 0.23
N TYR A 170 11.28 9.57 1.10
CA TYR A 170 11.13 9.41 2.53
C TYR A 170 9.87 10.10 3.04
N ILE A 171 9.67 11.36 2.69
CA ILE A 171 8.50 12.13 3.15
C ILE A 171 7.21 11.49 2.66
N LEU A 172 7.11 11.17 1.37
CA LEU A 172 5.95 10.47 0.83
C LEU A 172 5.75 9.11 1.52
N GLY A 173 6.82 8.35 1.74
CA GLY A 173 6.75 7.07 2.46
C GLY A 173 6.19 7.23 3.88
N VAL A 174 6.62 8.25 4.61
CA VAL A 174 6.11 8.57 5.95
C VAL A 174 4.64 9.00 5.92
N ASP A 175 4.23 9.78 4.93
CA ASP A 175 2.82 10.17 4.75
C ASP A 175 1.92 8.96 4.44
N TYR A 176 2.30 8.14 3.46
CA TYR A 176 1.58 6.90 3.13
C TYR A 176 1.54 5.93 4.30
N TRP A 177 2.62 5.84 5.09
CA TRP A 177 2.67 5.06 6.32
C TRP A 177 1.65 5.56 7.35
N LEU A 178 1.65 6.86 7.65
CA LEU A 178 0.69 7.46 8.56
C LEU A 178 -0.74 7.22 8.09
N LEU A 179 -1.00 7.43 6.80
CA LEU A 179 -2.32 7.19 6.21
C LEU A 179 -2.74 5.73 6.40
N GLN A 180 -1.87 4.77 6.06
CA GLN A 180 -2.14 3.34 6.26
C GLN A 180 -2.46 3.03 7.73
N LEU A 181 -1.72 3.59 8.69
CA LEU A 181 -2.01 3.34 10.11
C LEU A 181 -3.34 3.94 10.57
N LEU A 182 -3.81 5.03 9.95
CA LEU A 182 -5.08 5.69 10.30
C LEU A 182 -6.29 5.03 9.65
N ILE A 183 -6.24 4.74 8.35
CA ILE A 183 -7.39 4.23 7.58
C ILE A 183 -7.32 2.72 7.32
N LYS A 184 -6.22 2.07 7.71
CA LYS A 184 -5.93 0.63 7.57
C LYS A 184 -5.80 0.13 6.12
N ARG A 185 -6.23 0.90 5.13
CA ARG A 185 -6.12 0.55 3.71
C ARG A 185 -4.65 0.34 3.29
N LEU A 186 -4.41 -0.79 2.64
CA LEU A 186 -3.14 -1.16 2.02
C LEU A 186 -3.14 -0.77 0.53
N HIS A 187 -1.94 -0.67 -0.01
CA HIS A 187 -1.60 -0.36 -1.41
C HIS A 187 -2.06 0.98 -1.92
N ARG A 188 -1.06 1.84 -2.06
CA ARG A 188 -1.16 3.00 -2.93
C ARG A 188 -0.03 2.97 -3.93
N PHE A 189 -0.37 3.30 -5.17
CA PHE A 189 0.64 3.61 -6.17
C PHE A 189 0.91 5.11 -6.12
N SER A 190 2.18 5.47 -5.94
CA SER A 190 2.60 6.86 -6.04
C SER A 190 3.12 7.11 -7.44
N ASN A 191 2.30 7.77 -8.25
CA ASN A 191 2.71 8.33 -9.55
C ASN A 191 3.56 9.61 -9.37
N ARG A 192 3.71 10.07 -8.12
CA ARG A 192 4.10 11.42 -7.73
C ARG A 192 5.55 11.51 -7.29
N GLY A 193 6.46 10.75 -7.91
CA GLY A 193 7.88 10.70 -7.53
C GLY A 193 8.62 12.05 -7.53
N THR A 194 7.97 13.14 -7.92
CA THR A 194 8.53 14.50 -8.06
C THR A 194 7.57 15.65 -7.72
N GLU A 195 6.39 15.40 -7.12
CA GLU A 195 5.55 16.52 -6.67
C GLU A 195 6.25 17.28 -5.53
N PHE A 196 6.03 18.59 -5.42
CA PHE A 196 6.66 19.45 -4.41
C PHE A 196 6.41 18.87 -3.01
N VAL A 197 7.48 18.42 -2.36
CA VAL A 197 7.40 17.79 -1.04
C VAL A 197 7.96 18.78 -0.02
N ASP A 198 7.13 19.22 0.92
CA ASP A 198 7.55 20.16 1.96
C ASP A 198 8.15 19.41 3.16
N VAL A 199 9.23 19.94 3.73
CA VAL A 199 9.80 19.45 4.99
C VAL A 199 8.81 19.68 6.14
N ASP A 200 7.97 20.71 6.06
CA ASP A 200 6.93 20.95 7.04
C ASP A 200 5.90 19.81 7.07
N ASP A 201 5.55 19.23 5.91
CA ASP A 201 4.65 18.06 5.82
C ASP A 201 5.25 16.85 6.55
N LEU A 202 6.57 16.64 6.42
CA LEU A 202 7.27 15.58 7.14
C LEU A 202 7.20 15.79 8.65
N LEU A 203 7.43 17.01 9.13
CA LEU A 203 7.38 17.33 10.55
C LEU A 203 5.98 17.09 11.11
N GLU A 204 4.93 17.50 10.39
CA GLU A 204 3.55 17.24 10.78
C GLU A 204 3.27 15.73 10.84
N ALA A 205 3.65 14.98 9.81
CA ALA A 205 3.44 13.53 9.76
C ALA A 205 4.15 12.81 10.92
N LEU A 206 5.39 13.20 11.25
CA LEU A 206 6.15 12.64 12.37
C LEU A 206 5.54 12.97 13.73
N ILE A 207 4.99 14.17 13.91
CA ILE A 207 4.25 14.54 15.13
C ILE A 207 3.00 13.65 15.25
N ARG A 208 2.23 13.51 14.18
CA ARG A 208 1.02 12.68 14.16
C ARG A 208 1.32 11.20 14.40
N LEU A 209 2.40 10.67 13.83
CA LEU A 209 2.85 9.30 14.10
C LEU A 209 3.21 9.08 15.56
N ARG A 210 3.90 10.04 16.18
CA ARG A 210 4.25 9.98 17.61
C ARG A 210 3.00 10.02 18.50
N ASP A 211 2.03 10.86 18.16
CA ASP A 211 0.77 10.93 18.89
C ASP A 211 -0.07 9.66 18.69
N LEU A 212 -0.06 9.08 17.50
CA LEU A 212 -0.70 7.80 17.21
C LEU A 212 -0.05 6.65 17.99
N GLU A 213 1.28 6.60 18.05
CA GLU A 213 2.04 5.61 18.83
C GLU A 213 1.68 5.66 20.32
N ARG A 214 1.65 6.87 20.90
CA ARG A 214 1.30 7.08 22.32
C ARG A 214 -0.12 6.66 22.66
N ASN A 215 -1.03 6.74 21.70
CA ASN A 215 -2.45 6.47 21.89
C ASN A 215 -2.88 5.16 21.22
N TRP A 216 -1.95 4.29 20.80
CA TRP A 216 -2.25 3.15 19.93
C TRP A 216 -3.35 2.22 20.48
N GLU A 217 -3.36 1.99 21.79
CA GLU A 217 -4.37 1.16 22.46
C GLU A 217 -5.80 1.71 22.32
N CYS A 218 -5.97 3.01 22.08
CA CYS A 218 -7.27 3.65 21.87
C CYS A 218 -7.80 3.51 20.43
N PHE A 219 -6.99 3.00 19.49
CA PHE A 219 -7.34 2.86 18.07
C PHE A 219 -7.75 1.43 17.68
N HIS A 220 -7.92 0.54 18.65
CA HIS A 220 -8.38 -0.85 18.50
C HIS A 220 -9.85 -1.03 18.82
#